data_AF-A0A7V9BUQ5-F1
#
_entry.id   AF-A0A7V9BUQ5-F1
#
_cell.length_a   1.000
_cell.length_b   1.000
_cell.length_c   1.000
_cell.angle_alpha   90.00
_cell.angle_beta   90.00
_cell.angle_gamma   90.00
#
_symmetry.space_group_name_H-M   'P 1'
#
loop_
_entity.id
_entity.type
_entity.pdbx_description
1 polymer ?
#
loop_
_entity_poly.entity_id
_entity_poly.type
_entity_poly.pdbx_seq_one_letter_code
_entity_poly.pdbx_strand_id
1 'polypeptide(L)'
;MKLPREIEANPRHAAIAAVLARDARALWSDGTLAVAHVPLDAPLEAALVAASNARQLQRGLERIEQVLEGEQRGLDALHEKQGTAPANRASRLLLAADEGSERFYRLVERLLLRHGDRLLGLRVEASPARLSQAIFGRDLLVKAVLVSDRDGVTSVLRSLGPTP
;
A
#
# COMPACT_ATOMS: atom_id res chain seq x y z
N MET A 1 4.85 8.48 -9.87
CA MET A 1 4.32 8.96 -8.57
C MET A 1 5.46 9.26 -7.62
N LYS A 2 5.36 10.34 -6.82
CA LYS A 2 6.35 10.68 -5.78
C LYS A 2 6.02 9.99 -4.45
N LEU A 3 7.02 9.70 -3.61
CA LEU A 3 6.81 9.19 -2.24
C LEU A 3 6.30 10.32 -1.32
N PRO A 4 5.77 10.05 -0.11
CA PRO A 4 5.46 11.10 0.86
C PRO A 4 6.67 12.02 1.12
N ARG A 5 6.44 13.32 1.38
CA ARG A 5 7.54 14.29 1.59
C ARG A 5 8.46 13.88 2.74
N GLU A 6 7.88 13.31 3.79
CA GLU A 6 8.59 12.78 4.95
C GLU A 6 9.54 11.63 4.59
N ILE A 7 9.24 10.89 3.52
CA ILE A 7 10.11 9.83 3.02
C ILE A 7 11.18 10.41 2.10
N GLU A 8 10.85 11.38 1.26
CA GLU A 8 11.84 12.09 0.42
C GLU A 8 12.90 12.82 1.26
N ALA A 9 12.49 13.41 2.40
CA ALA A 9 13.39 14.08 3.33
C ALA A 9 14.09 13.12 4.31
N ASN A 10 13.78 11.82 4.28
CA ASN A 10 14.40 10.85 5.18
C ASN A 10 15.85 10.57 4.74
N PRO A 11 16.85 10.55 5.65
CA PRO A 11 18.21 10.14 5.31
C PRO A 11 18.30 8.76 4.64
N ARG A 12 17.37 7.85 4.95
CA ARG A 12 17.23 6.52 4.35
C ARG A 12 16.38 6.51 3.07
N HIS A 13 16.03 7.66 2.49
CA HIS A 13 15.21 7.75 1.28
C HIS A 13 15.71 6.85 0.16
N ALA A 14 17.01 6.91 -0.15
CA ALA A 14 17.63 6.10 -1.18
C ALA A 14 17.52 4.60 -0.90
N ALA A 15 17.68 4.19 0.36
CA ALA A 15 17.54 2.79 0.77
C ALA A 15 16.09 2.29 0.64
N ILE A 16 15.11 3.11 1.04
CA ILE A 16 13.68 2.79 0.91
C ILE A 16 13.32 2.69 -0.58
N ALA A 17 13.74 3.66 -1.40
CA ALA A 17 13.50 3.65 -2.84
C ALA A 17 14.17 2.42 -3.51
N ALA A 18 15.38 2.05 -3.08
CA ALA A 18 16.06 0.86 -3.58
C ALA A 18 15.28 -0.42 -3.24
N VAL A 19 14.72 -0.57 -2.04
CA VAL A 19 13.86 -1.71 -1.68
C VAL A 19 12.62 -1.77 -2.58
N LEU A 20 11.96 -0.63 -2.80
CA LEU A 20 10.79 -0.55 -3.67
C LEU A 20 11.11 -0.88 -5.14
N ALA A 21 12.36 -0.69 -5.58
CA ALA A 21 12.79 -0.98 -6.95
C ALA A 21 13.38 -2.39 -7.13
N ARG A 22 14.00 -2.97 -6.09
CA ARG A 22 14.87 -4.17 -6.21
C ARG A 22 14.10 -5.42 -6.64
N ASP A 23 12.89 -5.62 -6.14
CA ASP A 23 12.03 -6.77 -6.48
C ASP A 23 10.65 -6.31 -6.97
N ALA A 24 10.66 -5.34 -7.88
CA ALA A 24 9.46 -4.86 -8.54
C ALA A 24 9.12 -5.79 -9.72
N ARG A 25 8.00 -6.50 -9.62
CA ARG A 25 7.54 -7.45 -10.65
C ARG A 25 6.03 -7.35 -10.85
N ALA A 26 5.54 -7.91 -11.95
CA ALA A 26 4.11 -7.95 -12.22
C ALA A 26 3.36 -8.76 -11.14
N LEU A 27 2.16 -8.32 -10.77
CA LEU A 27 1.34 -9.01 -9.77
C LEU A 27 0.80 -10.36 -10.26
N TRP A 28 0.74 -10.56 -11.58
CA TRP A 28 0.21 -11.74 -12.26
C TRP A 28 0.84 -11.88 -13.66
N SER A 29 0.59 -13.00 -14.35
CA SER A 29 1.31 -13.40 -15.57
C SER A 29 1.30 -12.37 -16.70
N ASP A 30 0.15 -11.74 -16.98
CA ASP A 30 0.04 -10.70 -18.01
C ASP A 30 -0.11 -9.29 -17.40
N GLY A 31 0.31 -9.14 -16.15
CA GLY A 31 0.31 -7.85 -15.45
C GLY A 31 1.32 -6.90 -16.08
N THR A 32 0.95 -5.62 -16.13
CA THR A 32 1.78 -4.56 -16.72
C THR A 32 2.37 -3.64 -15.66
N LEU A 33 1.81 -3.65 -14.45
CA LEU A 33 2.28 -2.83 -13.36
C LEU A 33 3.28 -3.61 -12.49
N ALA A 34 4.51 -3.11 -12.43
CA ALA A 34 5.50 -3.61 -11.49
C ALA A 34 5.19 -3.11 -10.07
N VAL A 35 5.13 -4.04 -9.12
CA VAL A 35 4.88 -3.77 -7.70
C VAL A 35 6.01 -4.39 -6.90
N ALA A 36 6.48 -3.69 -5.86
CA ALA A 36 7.55 -4.21 -5.00
C ALA A 36 7.06 -5.38 -4.16
N HIS A 37 7.85 -6.46 -4.13
CA HIS A 37 7.68 -7.57 -3.21
C HIS A 37 8.59 -7.37 -2.00
N VAL A 38 8.00 -7.46 -0.81
CA VAL A 38 8.71 -7.22 0.45
C VAL A 38 8.42 -8.33 1.46
N PRO A 39 9.43 -8.79 2.22
CA PRO A 39 9.22 -9.76 3.29
C PRO A 39 8.42 -9.14 4.44
N LEU A 40 7.57 -9.94 5.08
CA LEU A 40 6.98 -9.57 6.37
C LEU A 40 8.00 -9.81 7.49
N ASP A 41 8.94 -8.89 7.64
CA ASP A 41 9.91 -8.87 8.72
C ASP A 41 9.37 -8.14 9.98
N ALA A 42 10.12 -8.22 11.08
CA ALA A 42 9.68 -7.64 12.36
C ALA A 42 9.44 -6.12 12.30
N PRO A 43 10.29 -5.30 11.62
CA PRO A 43 10.00 -3.88 11.42
C PRO A 43 8.70 -3.61 10.66
N LEU A 44 8.46 -4.31 9.54
CA LEU A 44 7.24 -4.12 8.76
C LEU A 44 6.00 -4.57 9.53
N GLU A 45 6.08 -5.71 10.20
CA GLU A 45 5.02 -6.20 11.08
C GLU A 45 4.67 -5.20 12.17
N ALA A 46 5.65 -4.68 12.90
CA ALA A 46 5.44 -3.70 13.96
C ALA A 46 4.78 -2.41 13.43
N ALA A 47 5.19 -1.93 12.26
CA ALA A 47 4.60 -0.75 11.63
C ALA A 47 3.13 -0.98 11.22
N LEU A 48 2.80 -2.17 10.69
CA LEU A 48 1.44 -2.54 10.34
C LEU A 48 0.55 -2.74 11.58
N VAL A 49 1.07 -3.34 12.65
CA VAL A 49 0.39 -3.45 13.95
C VAL A 49 0.10 -2.06 14.52
N ALA A 50 1.07 -1.15 14.48
CA ALA A 50 0.86 0.23 14.94
C ALA A 50 -0.23 0.95 14.11
N ALA A 51 -0.21 0.81 12.78
CA ALA A 51 -1.25 1.37 11.91
C ALA A 51 -2.64 0.76 12.18
N SER A 52 -2.70 -0.54 12.48
CA SER A 52 -3.91 -1.25 12.89
C SER A 52 -4.49 -0.66 14.18
N ASN A 53 -3.65 -0.53 15.21
CA ASN A 53 -4.01 0.05 16.51
C ASN A 53 -4.47 1.52 16.38
N ALA A 54 -3.87 2.28 15.46
CA ALA A 54 -4.28 3.64 15.14
C ALA A 54 -5.57 3.73 14.28
N ARG A 55 -6.19 2.59 13.92
CA ARG A 55 -7.36 2.50 13.02
C ARG A 55 -7.12 3.10 11.63
N GLN A 56 -5.89 3.02 11.15
CA GLN A 56 -5.47 3.53 9.83
C GLN A 56 -5.52 2.45 8.74
N LEU A 57 -6.02 1.24 9.05
CA LEU A 57 -6.10 0.13 8.12
C LEU A 57 -7.54 -0.17 7.70
N GLN A 58 -7.74 -0.35 6.40
CA GLN A 58 -8.93 -0.98 5.82
C GLN A 58 -8.56 -2.39 5.35
N ARG A 59 -9.48 -3.35 5.50
CA ARG A 59 -9.23 -4.77 5.17
C ARG A 59 -10.20 -5.23 4.10
N GLY A 60 -9.71 -6.10 3.21
CA GLY A 60 -10.51 -6.71 2.17
C GLY A 60 -10.72 -5.80 0.97
N LEU A 61 -10.65 -6.38 -0.23
CA LEU A 61 -10.56 -5.62 -1.47
C LEU A 61 -11.81 -4.78 -1.76
N GLU A 62 -13.01 -5.33 -1.48
CA GLU A 62 -14.29 -4.64 -1.69
C GLU A 62 -14.39 -3.37 -0.85
N ARG A 63 -14.00 -3.45 0.43
CA ARG A 63 -13.99 -2.27 1.33
C ARG A 63 -12.97 -1.24 0.88
N ILE A 64 -11.79 -1.70 0.45
CA ILE A 64 -10.71 -0.84 -0.05
C ILE A 64 -11.18 -0.08 -1.29
N GLU A 65 -11.82 -0.76 -2.24
CA GLU A 65 -12.40 -0.14 -3.44
C GLU A 65 -13.43 0.93 -3.08
N GLN A 66 -14.39 0.62 -2.20
CA GLN A 66 -15.39 1.60 -1.73
C GLN A 66 -14.76 2.85 -1.10
N VAL A 67 -13.71 2.67 -0.29
CA VAL A 67 -12.99 3.78 0.35
C VAL A 67 -12.29 4.64 -0.71
N LEU A 68 -11.54 4.03 -1.63
CA LEU A 68 -10.82 4.74 -2.68
C LEU A 68 -11.77 5.48 -3.63
N GLU A 69 -12.90 4.88 -4.00
CA GLU A 69 -13.93 5.51 -4.82
C GLU A 69 -14.61 6.68 -4.11
N GLY A 70 -14.86 6.55 -2.80
CA GLY A 70 -15.40 7.63 -1.99
C GLY A 70 -14.44 8.83 -1.92
N GLU A 71 -13.15 8.56 -1.72
CA GLU A 71 -12.12 9.59 -1.73
C GLU A 71 -11.99 10.27 -3.10
N GLN A 72 -11.98 9.49 -4.19
CA GLN A 72 -11.85 10.01 -5.55
C GLN A 72 -12.98 10.98 -5.88
N ARG A 73 -14.24 10.61 -5.57
CA ARG A 73 -15.40 11.51 -5.74
C ARG A 73 -15.25 12.81 -4.98
N GLY A 74 -14.72 12.77 -3.76
CA GLY A 74 -14.44 13.96 -2.97
C GLY A 74 -13.37 14.85 -3.60
N LEU A 75 -12.31 14.26 -4.14
CA LEU A 75 -11.24 14.98 -4.84
C LEU A 75 -11.73 15.61 -6.14
N ASP A 76 -12.48 14.87 -6.95
CA ASP A 76 -13.01 15.36 -8.22
C ASP A 76 -13.89 16.61 -7.99
N ALA A 77 -14.77 16.55 -6.98
CA ALA A 77 -15.60 17.68 -6.59
C ALA A 77 -14.81 18.90 -6.07
N LEU A 78 -13.62 18.70 -5.49
CA LEU A 78 -12.72 19.79 -5.09
C LEU A 78 -11.95 20.35 -6.28
N HIS A 79 -11.49 19.50 -7.20
CA HIS A 79 -10.79 19.92 -8.41
C HIS A 79 -11.68 20.75 -9.34
N GLU A 80 -12.94 20.36 -9.52
CA GLU A 80 -13.94 21.14 -10.26
C GLU A 80 -14.10 22.54 -9.68
N LYS A 81 -13.98 22.70 -8.36
CA LYS A 81 -14.14 23.99 -7.66
C LYS A 81 -12.88 24.86 -7.63
N GLN A 82 -11.70 24.24 -7.56
CA GLN A 82 -10.44 24.95 -7.27
C GLN A 82 -9.47 25.02 -8.45
N GLY A 83 -9.70 24.23 -9.52
CA GLY A 83 -8.86 24.23 -10.73
C GLY A 83 -7.40 23.77 -10.51
N THR A 84 -7.06 23.28 -9.33
CA THR A 84 -5.71 22.79 -9.01
C THR A 84 -5.57 21.32 -9.38
N ALA A 85 -4.52 20.99 -10.14
CA ALA A 85 -4.17 19.61 -10.43
C ALA A 85 -3.74 18.87 -9.14
N PRO A 86 -4.14 17.59 -8.96
CA PRO A 86 -3.73 16.81 -7.81
C PRO A 86 -2.21 16.63 -7.77
N ALA A 87 -1.65 16.67 -6.55
CA ALA A 87 -0.26 16.31 -6.34
C ALA A 87 -0.09 14.79 -6.58
N ASN A 88 0.66 14.42 -7.62
CA ASN A 88 1.02 13.03 -7.93
C ASN A 88 1.99 12.45 -6.87
N ARG A 89 1.45 12.11 -5.71
CA ARG A 89 2.17 11.71 -4.49
C ARG A 89 1.41 10.63 -3.74
N ALA A 90 2.12 9.55 -3.40
CA ALA A 90 1.60 8.48 -2.59
C ALA A 90 1.12 9.00 -1.24
N SER A 91 -0.16 8.79 -0.96
CA SER A 91 -0.79 9.10 0.33
C SER A 91 -1.60 7.92 0.86
N ARG A 92 -1.68 6.82 0.10
CA ARG A 92 -2.29 5.55 0.45
C ARG A 92 -1.35 4.42 0.05
N LEU A 93 -1.39 3.33 0.80
CA LEU A 93 -0.57 2.15 0.56
C LEU A 93 -1.46 0.90 0.55
N LEU A 94 -1.53 0.21 -0.57
CA LEU A 94 -2.21 -1.07 -0.71
C LEU A 94 -1.20 -2.20 -0.58
N LEU A 95 -1.38 -3.05 0.43
CA LEU A 95 -0.61 -4.26 0.63
C LEU A 95 -1.45 -5.48 0.23
N ALA A 96 -0.91 -6.33 -0.64
CA ALA A 96 -1.50 -7.60 -1.03
C ALA A 96 -0.65 -8.77 -0.50
N ALA A 97 -1.28 -9.80 0.06
CA ALA A 97 -0.62 -11.05 0.45
C ALA A 97 -0.19 -11.87 -0.78
N ASP A 98 0.67 -12.88 -0.60
CA ASP A 98 1.34 -13.62 -1.69
C ASP A 98 0.53 -14.79 -2.29
N GLU A 99 -0.44 -15.34 -1.56
CA GLU A 99 -1.25 -16.50 -2.00
C GLU A 99 -2.62 -16.07 -2.56
N GLY A 100 -2.62 -14.99 -3.34
CA GLY A 100 -3.78 -14.52 -4.08
C GLY A 100 -4.04 -15.38 -5.32
N SER A 101 -5.30 -15.47 -5.75
CA SER A 101 -5.59 -15.97 -7.09
C SER A 101 -5.23 -14.91 -8.14
N GLU A 102 -4.99 -15.32 -9.37
CA GLU A 102 -4.75 -14.38 -10.48
C GLU A 102 -5.89 -13.37 -10.64
N ARG A 103 -7.15 -13.82 -10.52
CA ARG A 103 -8.33 -12.96 -10.50
C ARG A 103 -8.21 -11.87 -9.43
N PHE A 104 -7.73 -12.21 -8.24
CA PHE A 104 -7.52 -11.26 -7.16
C PHE A 104 -6.42 -10.25 -7.52
N TYR A 105 -5.27 -10.70 -8.04
CA TYR A 105 -4.19 -9.80 -8.44
C TYR A 105 -4.55 -8.86 -9.59
N ARG A 106 -5.36 -9.31 -10.55
CA ARG A 106 -5.94 -8.46 -11.59
C ARG A 106 -6.81 -7.34 -11.03
N LEU A 107 -7.56 -7.61 -9.96
CA LEU A 107 -8.38 -6.59 -9.30
C LEU A 107 -7.49 -5.61 -8.53
N VAL A 108 -6.45 -6.09 -7.84
CA VAL A 108 -5.45 -5.24 -7.18
C VAL A 108 -4.75 -4.33 -8.20
N GLU A 109 -4.25 -4.87 -9.30
CA GLU A 109 -3.60 -4.08 -10.36
C GLU A 109 -4.55 -3.01 -10.93
N ARG A 110 -5.81 -3.36 -11.17
CA ARG A 110 -6.82 -2.40 -11.65
C ARG A 110 -7.01 -1.24 -10.68
N LEU A 111 -7.06 -1.49 -9.37
CA LEU A 111 -7.14 -0.43 -8.36
C LEU A 111 -5.90 0.46 -8.36
N LEU A 112 -4.71 -0.16 -8.47
CA LEU A 112 -3.44 0.57 -8.53
C LEU A 112 -3.34 1.46 -9.78
N LEU A 113 -3.79 0.98 -10.94
CA LEU A 113 -3.81 1.77 -12.17
C LEU A 113 -4.84 2.91 -12.08
N ARG A 114 -6.03 2.64 -11.52
CA ARG A 114 -7.10 3.64 -11.39
C ARG A 114 -6.74 4.78 -10.43
N HIS A 115 -6.05 4.48 -9.33
CA HIS A 115 -5.73 5.44 -8.27
C HIS A 115 -4.22 5.73 -8.16
N GLY A 116 -3.46 5.48 -9.24
CA GLY A 116 -2.00 5.46 -9.23
C GLY A 116 -1.32 6.82 -9.05
N ASP A 117 -2.09 7.91 -9.06
CA ASP A 117 -1.63 9.26 -8.70
C ASP A 117 -1.33 9.38 -7.20
N ARG A 118 -1.94 8.53 -6.37
CA ARG A 118 -1.85 8.61 -4.90
C ARG A 118 -1.82 7.27 -4.16
N LEU A 119 -2.03 6.16 -4.85
CA LEU A 119 -1.99 4.81 -4.30
C LEU A 119 -0.70 4.10 -4.71
N LEU A 120 0.13 3.74 -3.72
CA LEU A 120 1.26 2.85 -3.90
C LEU A 120 0.86 1.41 -3.58
N GLY A 121 1.31 0.46 -4.39
CA GLY A 121 1.12 -0.97 -4.14
C GLY A 121 2.36 -1.63 -3.58
N LEU A 122 2.18 -2.60 -2.69
CA LEU A 122 3.19 -3.57 -2.25
C LEU A 122 2.59 -4.97 -2.25
N ARG A 123 3.42 -5.97 -2.56
CA ARG A 123 3.12 -7.37 -2.29
C ARG A 123 3.95 -7.81 -1.10
N VAL A 124 3.30 -8.38 -0.10
CA VAL A 124 3.93 -8.87 1.12
C VAL A 124 4.11 -10.37 0.99
N GLU A 125 5.34 -10.85 1.19
CA GLU A 125 5.70 -12.27 1.16
C GLU A 125 5.21 -12.98 2.42
N ALA A 126 3.89 -13.07 2.54
CA ALA A 126 3.18 -13.76 3.61
C ALA A 126 1.86 -14.30 3.07
N SER A 127 1.46 -15.48 3.56
CA SER A 127 0.12 -15.99 3.32
C SER A 127 -0.93 -15.03 3.93
N PRO A 128 -2.18 -15.01 3.41
CA PRO A 128 -3.25 -14.21 3.98
C PRO A 128 -3.49 -14.48 5.47
N ALA A 129 -3.33 -15.75 5.90
CA ALA A 129 -3.43 -16.14 7.31
C ALA A 129 -2.28 -15.57 8.14
N ARG A 130 -1.02 -15.69 7.67
CA ARG A 130 0.15 -15.13 8.35
C ARG A 130 0.04 -13.61 8.48
N LEU A 131 -0.33 -12.92 7.40
CA LEU A 131 -0.50 -11.47 7.40
C LEU A 131 -1.56 -11.03 8.42
N SER A 132 -2.70 -11.73 8.46
CA SER A 132 -3.79 -11.39 9.37
C SER A 132 -3.44 -11.69 10.82
N GLN A 133 -2.79 -12.82 11.09
CA GLN A 133 -2.33 -13.18 12.42
C GLN A 133 -1.34 -12.15 12.96
N ALA A 134 -0.38 -11.73 12.13
CA ALA A 134 0.62 -10.73 12.49
C ALA A 134 0.00 -9.36 12.83
N ILE A 135 -0.95 -8.87 12.02
CA ILE A 135 -1.48 -7.51 12.15
C ILE A 135 -2.66 -7.43 13.14
N PHE A 136 -3.52 -8.44 13.16
CA PHE A 136 -4.82 -8.39 13.85
C PHE A 136 -4.93 -9.38 15.00
N GLY A 137 -3.96 -10.30 15.17
CA GLY A 137 -4.02 -11.36 16.18
C GLY A 137 -5.20 -12.31 16.00
N ARG A 138 -5.71 -12.44 14.76
CA ARG A 138 -6.89 -13.23 14.42
C ARG A 138 -6.60 -14.12 13.21
N ASP A 139 -7.14 -15.33 13.24
CA ASP A 139 -7.12 -16.25 12.10
C ASP A 139 -8.26 -15.91 11.12
N LEU A 140 -8.08 -14.79 10.42
CA LEU A 140 -8.97 -14.36 9.32
C LEU A 140 -8.16 -14.33 8.03
N LEU A 141 -8.74 -14.73 6.90
CA LEU A 141 -8.04 -14.66 5.61
C LEU A 141 -8.10 -13.25 5.02
N VAL A 142 -7.11 -12.41 5.37
CA VAL A 142 -6.98 -11.05 4.83
C VAL A 142 -5.98 -11.04 3.68
N LYS A 143 -6.48 -10.93 2.45
CA LYS A 143 -5.65 -10.89 1.23
C LYS A 143 -5.14 -9.50 0.87
N ALA A 144 -5.83 -8.46 1.33
CA ALA A 144 -5.51 -7.07 1.02
C ALA A 144 -5.76 -6.17 2.23
N VAL A 145 -4.84 -5.23 2.44
CA VAL A 145 -4.93 -4.18 3.46
C VAL A 145 -4.57 -2.83 2.82
N LEU A 146 -5.35 -1.80 3.13
CA LEU A 146 -5.04 -0.42 2.73
C LEU A 146 -4.65 0.38 3.98
N VAL A 147 -3.49 1.02 3.95
CA VAL A 147 -3.14 2.10 4.86
C VAL A 147 -3.70 3.40 4.28
N SER A 148 -4.72 3.95 4.94
CA SER A 148 -5.54 5.04 4.36
C SER A 148 -5.08 6.45 4.74
N ASP A 149 -4.07 6.59 5.60
CA ASP A 149 -3.57 7.88 6.07
C ASP A 149 -2.07 8.08 5.81
N ARG A 150 -1.66 9.34 5.62
CA ARG A 150 -0.28 9.73 5.29
C ARG A 150 0.71 9.30 6.36
N ASP A 151 0.37 9.43 7.64
CA ASP A 151 1.28 9.11 8.74
C ASP A 151 1.52 7.60 8.80
N GLY A 152 0.44 6.83 8.61
CA GLY A 152 0.52 5.38 8.48
C GLY A 152 1.36 4.95 7.28
N VAL A 153 1.14 5.54 6.09
CA VAL A 153 1.95 5.26 4.89
C VAL A 153 3.42 5.56 5.14
N THR A 154 3.72 6.71 5.75
CA THR A 154 5.09 7.11 6.06
C THR A 154 5.74 6.14 7.04
N SER A 155 5.03 5.75 8.10
CA SER A 155 5.52 4.81 9.10
C SER A 155 5.86 3.44 8.47
N VAL A 156 4.95 2.91 7.65
CA VAL A 156 5.16 1.63 6.95
C VAL A 156 6.33 1.74 5.98
N LEU A 157 6.42 2.80 5.16
CA LEU A 157 7.54 2.97 4.24
C LEU A 157 8.90 3.13 4.94
N ARG A 158 8.94 3.72 6.14
CA ARG A 158 10.16 3.83 6.96
C ARG A 158 10.65 2.50 7.52
N SER A 159 9.74 1.55 7.71
CA SER A 159 10.08 0.20 8.15
C SER A 159 10.83 -0.61 7.09
N LEU A 160 10.75 -0.19 5.82
CA LEU A 160 11.37 -0.91 4.72
C LEU A 160 12.90 -0.72 4.68
N GLY A 161 13.59 -1.82 4.39
CA GLY A 161 15.03 -1.86 4.22
C GLY A 161 15.81 -2.02 5.52
N PRO A 162 17.13 -2.15 5.42
CA PRO A 162 17.97 -2.55 6.56
C PRO A 162 17.84 -1.56 7.71
N THR A 163 17.41 -2.06 8.87
CA THR A 163 17.51 -1.34 10.15
C THR A 163 18.98 -0.98 10.40
N PRO A 164 19.31 0.26 10.82
CA PRO A 164 20.69 0.59 11.20
C PRO A 164 21.20 -0.28 12.35
#